data_AF-A0A1E4GBZ0-F1
#
_entry.id   AF-A0A1E4GBZ0-F1
#
_cell.length_a   1.000
_cell.length_b   1.000
_cell.length_c   1.000
_cell.angle_alpha   90.00
_cell.angle_beta   90.00
_cell.angle_gamma   90.00
#
_symmetry.space_group_name_H-M   'P 1'
#
loop_
_entity.id
_entity.type
_entity.pdbx_description
1 polymer ?
#
loop_
_entity_poly.entity_id
_entity_poly.type
_entity_poly.pdbx_seq_one_letter_code
_entity_poly.pdbx_strand_id
1 'polypeptide(L)'
;MSEHIELHPETENGTNQHSNLREVDKPAEHHSSRRARVLIKDRTRQQALRDRKKAAKSPSTHTINRAIVHAIMAELKAQRSQGVKVGDVSLSFVNILDLSYKHLTKGTHAGNSYSLDEVRIAITARIQREAPKPGDD
;
A
#
# COMPACT_ATOMS: atom_id res chain seq x y z
N MET A 1 -86.80 44.15 -11.20
CA MET A 1 -86.74 43.65 -12.59
C MET A 1 -85.29 43.28 -12.87
N SER A 2 -85.12 42.06 -13.41
CA SER A 2 -83.91 41.51 -14.04
C SER A 2 -82.75 41.17 -13.08
N GLU A 3 -82.61 39.91 -12.66
CA GLU A 3 -81.92 38.79 -13.38
C GLU A 3 -80.38 38.93 -13.24
N HIS A 4 -79.58 37.95 -12.84
CA HIS A 4 -79.73 36.50 -12.86
C HIS A 4 -78.87 35.90 -11.73
N ILE A 5 -79.45 34.94 -11.01
CA ILE A 5 -78.76 34.01 -10.13
C ILE A 5 -78.33 32.81 -10.99
N GLU A 6 -77.08 32.36 -10.85
CA GLU A 6 -76.72 30.95 -11.07
C GLU A 6 -76.01 30.42 -9.84
N LEU A 7 -76.57 29.32 -9.32
CA LEU A 7 -76.17 28.56 -8.14
C LEU A 7 -75.23 27.41 -8.57
N HIS A 8 -74.12 27.24 -7.84
CA HIS A 8 -73.56 26.01 -7.20
C HIS A 8 -73.42 24.68 -7.99
N PRO A 9 -72.42 23.80 -7.68
CA PRO A 9 -72.17 23.17 -6.37
C PRO A 9 -70.70 23.16 -5.88
N GLU A 10 -70.43 23.37 -4.59
CA GLU A 10 -70.11 22.34 -3.57
C GLU A 10 -69.07 21.30 -4.06
N THR A 11 -67.89 21.21 -3.46
CA THR A 11 -67.70 20.41 -2.24
C THR A 11 -66.58 20.90 -1.31
N GLU A 12 -66.84 20.65 -0.03
CA GLU A 12 -65.95 20.71 1.13
C GLU A 12 -64.67 19.87 0.95
N ASN A 13 -63.52 20.36 1.45
CA ASN A 13 -62.81 19.76 2.58
C ASN A 13 -61.35 20.24 2.67
N GLY A 14 -60.99 20.68 3.87
CA GLY A 14 -59.84 20.11 4.54
C GLY A 14 -58.48 20.78 4.36
N THR A 15 -57.86 21.05 5.51
CA THR A 15 -56.41 20.93 5.78
C THR A 15 -55.50 21.86 4.97
N ASN A 16 -55.11 23.01 5.53
CA ASN A 16 -53.98 23.13 6.47
C ASN A 16 -52.71 22.40 6.01
N GLN A 17 -51.64 23.18 5.87
CA GLN A 17 -50.23 22.80 5.72
C GLN A 17 -49.74 22.45 4.30
N HIS A 18 -49.30 23.47 3.55
CA HIS A 18 -48.20 23.31 2.62
C HIS A 18 -46.93 23.94 3.17
N SER A 19 -46.22 23.10 3.94
CA SER A 19 -44.79 22.81 3.79
C SER A 19 -43.88 23.95 3.34
N ASN A 20 -43.08 24.42 4.32
CA ASN A 20 -41.73 24.90 4.10
C ASN A 20 -40.98 23.92 3.16
N LEU A 21 -40.91 24.25 1.87
CA LEU A 21 -39.89 23.69 1.01
C LEU A 21 -38.56 24.28 1.45
N ARG A 22 -37.91 23.56 2.36
CA ARG A 22 -36.47 23.64 2.63
C ARG A 22 -35.80 23.61 1.26
N GLU A 23 -35.19 24.73 0.86
CA GLU A 23 -34.27 24.75 -0.27
C GLU A 23 -33.31 23.59 -0.10
N VAL A 24 -33.42 22.62 -1.00
CA VAL A 24 -32.44 21.55 -1.11
C VAL A 24 -31.16 22.26 -1.51
N ASP A 25 -30.20 22.30 -0.60
CA ASP A 25 -28.82 22.71 -0.85
C ASP A 25 -28.40 22.15 -2.20
N LYS A 26 -28.37 23.01 -3.22
CA LYS A 26 -27.71 22.68 -4.48
C LYS A 26 -26.27 22.35 -4.08
N PRO A 27 -25.73 21.16 -4.39
CA PRO A 27 -24.32 20.92 -4.17
C PRO A 27 -23.59 22.00 -4.98
N ALA A 28 -22.87 22.88 -4.27
CA ALA A 28 -22.12 23.95 -4.87
C ALA A 28 -21.31 23.38 -6.03
N GLU A 29 -21.65 23.77 -7.26
CA GLU A 29 -20.85 23.44 -8.43
C GLU A 29 -19.48 24.06 -8.21
N HIS A 30 -18.54 23.26 -7.72
CA HIS A 30 -17.17 23.67 -7.53
C HIS A 30 -16.56 23.90 -8.92
N HIS A 31 -16.63 25.14 -9.41
CA HIS A 31 -15.77 25.64 -10.47
C HIS A 31 -14.33 25.67 -9.96
N SER A 32 -13.71 24.48 -9.89
CA SER A 32 -12.30 24.32 -9.67
C SER A 32 -11.58 25.05 -10.80
N SER A 33 -10.90 26.16 -10.46
CA SER A 33 -10.11 26.93 -11.43
C SER A 33 -9.14 25.99 -12.15
N ARG A 34 -8.72 26.35 -13.39
CA ARG A 34 -7.73 25.54 -14.14
C ARG A 34 -6.50 25.21 -13.28
N ARG A 35 -6.10 26.15 -12.43
CA ARG A 35 -5.02 26.01 -11.45
C ARG A 35 -5.34 24.97 -10.37
N ALA A 36 -6.54 24.97 -9.80
CA ALA A 36 -6.96 23.97 -8.82
C ALA A 36 -7.03 22.55 -9.42
N ARG A 37 -7.51 22.41 -10.67
CA ARG A 37 -7.50 21.11 -11.38
C ARG A 37 -6.08 20.58 -11.62
N VAL A 38 -5.15 21.45 -12.00
CA VAL A 38 -3.73 21.08 -12.20
C VAL A 38 -3.08 20.66 -10.88
N LEU A 39 -3.30 21.40 -9.79
CA LEU A 39 -2.77 21.06 -8.47
C LEU A 39 -3.31 19.73 -7.95
N ILE A 40 -4.59 19.43 -8.18
CA ILE A 40 -5.17 18.11 -7.85
C ILE A 40 -4.49 17.03 -8.68
N LYS A 41 -4.35 17.22 -10.01
CA LYS A 41 -3.67 16.25 -10.88
C LYS A 41 -2.23 16.00 -10.46
N ASP A 42 -1.50 17.03 -10.10
CA ASP A 42 -0.12 16.92 -9.62
C ASP A 42 -0.05 16.24 -8.25
N ARG A 43 -0.96 16.57 -7.33
CA ARG A 43 -1.09 15.87 -6.04
C ARG A 43 -1.38 14.40 -6.26
N THR A 44 -2.32 14.04 -7.13
CA THR A 44 -2.64 12.65 -7.46
C THR A 44 -1.47 11.95 -8.14
N ARG A 45 -0.73 12.62 -9.02
CA ARG A 45 0.47 12.05 -9.65
C ARG A 45 1.58 11.83 -8.64
N GLN A 46 1.81 12.78 -7.75
CA GLN A 46 2.78 12.65 -6.66
C GLN A 46 2.36 11.56 -5.68
N GLN A 47 1.07 11.45 -5.37
CA GLN A 47 0.52 10.40 -4.55
C GLN A 47 0.69 9.04 -5.24
N ALA A 48 0.36 8.91 -6.52
CA ALA A 48 0.60 7.69 -7.30
C ALA A 48 2.09 7.33 -7.43
N LEU A 49 2.99 8.31 -7.52
CA LEU A 49 4.43 8.06 -7.47
C LEU A 49 4.89 7.60 -6.08
N ARG A 50 4.31 8.18 -5.02
CA ARG A 50 4.53 7.74 -3.63
C ARG A 50 3.97 6.34 -3.43
N ASP A 51 2.80 6.03 -3.97
CA ASP A 51 2.15 4.74 -3.91
C ASP A 51 2.89 3.70 -4.73
N ARG A 52 3.50 4.07 -5.87
CA ARG A 52 4.44 3.20 -6.61
C ARG A 52 5.78 2.98 -5.88
N LYS A 53 6.20 3.94 -5.05
CA LYS A 53 7.36 3.77 -4.16
C LYS A 53 7.00 2.95 -2.92
N LYS A 54 5.76 3.04 -2.44
CA LYS A 54 5.20 2.28 -1.30
C LYS A 54 4.69 0.89 -1.70
N ALA A 55 4.38 0.67 -2.97
CA ALA A 55 4.20 -0.66 -3.55
C ALA A 55 5.57 -1.32 -3.47
N ALA A 56 5.80 -1.98 -2.34
CA ALA A 56 7.03 -2.64 -1.99
C ALA A 56 7.38 -3.61 -3.12
N LYS A 57 8.34 -3.21 -3.96
CA LYS A 57 8.90 -4.11 -4.94
C LYS A 57 9.60 -5.20 -4.13
N SER A 58 9.18 -6.45 -4.29
CA SER A 58 9.84 -7.60 -3.65
C SER A 58 11.36 -7.46 -3.70
N PRO A 59 12.09 -7.87 -2.64
CA PRO A 59 13.52 -7.65 -2.57
C PRO A 59 14.22 -8.25 -3.78
N SER A 60 15.04 -7.45 -4.46
CA SER A 60 15.77 -7.91 -5.64
C SER A 60 16.84 -8.94 -5.27
N THR A 61 17.30 -9.74 -6.23
CA THR A 61 18.40 -10.72 -6.03
C THR A 61 19.63 -10.06 -5.39
N HIS A 62 19.99 -8.86 -5.85
CA HIS A 62 21.11 -8.10 -5.29
C HIS A 62 20.89 -7.77 -3.80
N THR A 63 19.66 -7.39 -3.43
CA THR A 63 19.28 -7.07 -2.06
C THR A 63 19.35 -8.30 -1.15
N ILE A 64 18.84 -9.44 -1.63
CA ILE A 64 18.89 -10.72 -0.91
C ILE A 64 20.35 -11.16 -0.70
N ASN A 65 21.18 -11.11 -1.75
CA ASN A 65 22.59 -11.49 -1.65
C ASN A 65 23.34 -10.59 -0.66
N ARG A 66 23.08 -9.28 -0.68
CA ARG A 66 23.70 -8.34 0.26
C ARG A 66 23.30 -8.63 1.70
N ALA A 67 22.05 -9.01 1.96
CA ALA A 67 21.59 -9.42 3.28
C ALA A 67 22.30 -10.69 3.77
N ILE A 68 22.48 -11.69 2.91
CA ILE A 68 23.21 -12.93 3.21
C ILE A 68 24.67 -12.62 3.54
N VAL A 69 25.33 -11.82 2.72
CA VAL A 69 26.74 -11.43 2.96
C VAL A 69 26.86 -10.66 4.28
N HIS A 70 25.92 -9.77 4.58
CA HIS A 70 25.88 -9.06 5.87
C HIS A 70 25.73 -10.03 7.05
N ALA A 71 24.82 -11.01 6.96
CA ALA A 71 24.63 -12.02 7.98
C ALA A 71 25.91 -12.84 8.21
N ILE A 72 26.59 -13.26 7.14
CA ILE A 72 27.87 -13.98 7.23
C ILE A 72 28.93 -13.13 7.93
N MET A 73 29.06 -11.86 7.54
CA MET A 73 30.02 -10.96 8.18
C MET A 73 29.71 -10.71 9.66
N ALA A 74 28.43 -10.60 10.02
CA ALA A 74 28.01 -10.43 11.41
C ALA A 74 28.37 -11.65 12.25
N GLU A 75 28.11 -12.86 11.74
CA GLU A 75 28.44 -14.12 12.40
C GLU A 75 29.95 -14.29 12.55
N LEU A 76 30.72 -14.03 11.49
CA LEU A 76 32.18 -14.03 11.53
C LEU A 76 32.74 -13.06 12.58
N LYS A 77 32.15 -11.87 12.69
CA LYS A 77 32.54 -10.88 13.69
C LYS A 77 32.23 -11.35 15.11
N ALA A 78 31.07 -11.97 15.32
CA ALA A 78 30.68 -12.53 16.59
C ALA A 78 31.65 -13.65 17.03
N GLN A 79 31.96 -14.59 16.15
CA GLN A 79 32.90 -15.68 16.45
C GLN A 79 34.32 -15.17 16.70
N ARG A 80 34.80 -14.19 15.92
CA ARG A 80 36.09 -13.52 16.21
C ARG A 80 36.09 -12.82 17.56
N SER A 81 34.99 -12.19 17.96
CA SER A 81 34.88 -11.55 19.29
C SER A 81 34.92 -12.57 20.44
N GLN A 82 34.56 -13.82 20.16
CA GLN A 82 34.69 -14.95 21.08
C GLN A 82 36.07 -15.63 21.01
N GLY A 83 37.01 -15.09 20.21
CA GLY A 83 38.37 -15.63 20.06
C GLY A 83 38.49 -16.81 19.10
N VAL A 84 37.44 -17.12 18.32
CA VAL A 84 37.48 -18.19 17.31
C VAL A 84 38.44 -17.79 16.18
N LYS A 85 39.37 -18.69 15.85
CA LYS A 85 40.32 -18.50 14.74
C LYS A 85 39.61 -18.67 13.40
N VAL A 86 40.14 -18.04 12.36
CA VAL A 86 39.51 -18.05 11.02
C VAL A 86 39.31 -19.47 10.46
N GLY A 87 40.20 -20.41 10.79
CA GLY A 87 40.09 -21.81 10.35
C GLY A 87 39.03 -22.64 11.07
N ASP A 88 38.54 -22.17 12.22
CA ASP A 88 37.60 -22.90 13.09
C ASP A 88 36.19 -22.28 13.04
N VAL A 89 35.96 -21.36 12.10
CA VAL A 89 34.66 -20.71 11.92
C VAL A 89 33.62 -21.74 11.51
N SER A 90 32.49 -21.74 12.21
CA SER A 90 31.33 -22.58 11.88
C SER A 90 30.13 -21.71 11.53
N LEU A 91 29.73 -21.70 10.26
CA LEU A 91 28.57 -20.92 9.80
C LEU A 91 27.33 -21.80 9.74
N SER A 92 26.34 -21.51 10.60
CA SER A 92 25.03 -22.17 10.54
C SER A 92 24.15 -21.53 9.48
N PHE A 93 23.72 -22.31 8.49
CA PHE A 93 22.80 -21.85 7.44
C PHE A 93 21.51 -21.25 8.01
N VAL A 94 20.95 -21.87 9.05
CA VAL A 94 19.72 -21.38 9.72
C VAL A 94 19.95 -19.99 10.33
N ASN A 95 21.09 -19.78 10.98
CA ASN A 95 21.43 -18.50 11.59
C ASN A 95 21.65 -17.42 10.52
N ILE A 96 22.34 -17.76 9.43
CA ILE A 96 22.56 -16.84 8.31
C ILE A 96 21.23 -16.43 7.68
N LEU A 97 20.31 -17.37 7.47
CA LEU A 97 18.98 -17.05 6.97
C LEU A 97 18.22 -16.14 7.92
N ASP A 98 18.13 -16.48 9.21
CA ASP A 98 17.41 -15.68 10.20
C ASP A 98 17.97 -14.24 10.29
N LEU A 99 19.29 -14.08 10.33
CA LEU A 99 19.94 -12.77 10.32
C LEU A 99 19.67 -12.01 9.01
N SER A 100 19.64 -12.70 7.86
CA SER A 100 19.30 -12.09 6.57
C SER A 100 17.85 -11.62 6.54
N TYR A 101 16.91 -12.43 7.04
CA TYR A 101 15.50 -12.05 7.18
C TYR A 101 15.33 -10.84 8.10
N LYS A 102 15.99 -10.84 9.26
CA LYS A 102 16.01 -9.70 10.18
C LYS A 102 16.58 -8.46 9.51
N HIS A 103 17.62 -8.58 8.71
CA HIS A 103 18.21 -7.46 7.98
C HIS A 103 17.25 -6.89 6.91
N LEU A 104 16.55 -7.74 6.17
CA LEU A 104 15.59 -7.30 5.16
C LEU A 104 14.31 -6.67 5.76
N THR A 105 13.90 -7.14 6.93
CA THR A 105 12.65 -6.70 7.58
C THR A 105 12.83 -5.49 8.49
N LYS A 106 13.98 -5.34 9.17
CA LYS A 106 14.25 -4.21 10.09
C LYS A 106 14.53 -2.88 9.38
N GLY A 107 14.50 -2.82 8.05
CA GLY A 107 14.73 -1.58 7.30
C GLY A 107 16.17 -1.05 7.43
N THR A 108 17.13 -1.90 7.78
CA THR A 108 18.56 -1.55 7.92
C THR A 108 19.22 -1.16 6.59
N HIS A 109 18.47 -1.22 5.48
CA HIS A 109 18.87 -0.69 4.18
C HIS A 109 17.98 0.48 3.73
N ALA A 110 18.58 1.68 3.77
CA ALA A 110 18.21 2.87 2.98
C ALA A 110 16.69 3.11 2.78
N GLY A 111 15.88 2.87 3.83
CA GLY A 111 14.45 3.17 3.84
C GLY A 111 13.51 2.10 3.27
N ASN A 112 14.00 0.92 2.86
CA ASN A 112 13.14 -0.18 2.41
C ASN A 112 13.17 -1.32 3.44
N SER A 113 12.22 -1.32 4.37
CA SER A 113 11.85 -2.52 5.13
C SER A 113 10.86 -3.32 4.28
N TYR A 114 11.18 -4.59 4.04
CA TYR A 114 10.26 -5.51 3.35
C TYR A 114 9.36 -6.20 4.37
N SER A 115 8.12 -6.49 4.00
CA SER A 115 7.29 -7.37 4.80
C SER A 115 7.84 -8.79 4.81
N LEU A 116 7.54 -9.58 5.84
CA LEU A 116 7.98 -10.97 5.93
C LEU A 116 7.51 -11.77 4.70
N ASP A 117 6.27 -11.52 4.26
CA ASP A 117 5.66 -12.20 3.12
C ASP A 117 6.37 -11.86 1.81
N GLU A 118 6.75 -10.60 1.58
CA GLU A 118 7.52 -10.20 0.41
C GLU A 118 8.89 -10.90 0.34
N VAL A 119 9.58 -11.01 1.47
CA VAL A 119 10.88 -11.69 1.54
C VAL A 119 10.70 -13.19 1.27
N ARG A 120 9.68 -13.81 1.88
CA ARG A 120 9.37 -15.23 1.68
C ARG A 120 9.06 -15.52 0.21
N ILE A 121 8.16 -14.75 -0.39
CA ILE A 121 7.77 -14.90 -1.80
C ILE A 121 9.01 -14.77 -2.70
N ALA A 122 9.86 -13.77 -2.48
CA ALA A 122 11.06 -13.55 -3.29
C ALA A 122 12.06 -14.71 -3.18
N ILE A 123 12.26 -15.26 -1.98
CA ILE A 123 13.15 -16.41 -1.76
C ILE A 123 12.57 -17.67 -2.42
N THR A 124 11.27 -17.94 -2.23
CA THR A 124 10.60 -19.09 -2.86
C THR A 124 10.67 -19.02 -4.38
N ALA A 125 10.36 -17.85 -4.97
CA ALA A 125 10.45 -17.65 -6.41
C ALA A 125 11.87 -17.87 -6.94
N ARG A 126 12.89 -17.49 -6.16
CA ARG A 126 14.29 -17.74 -6.52
C ARG A 126 14.63 -19.23 -6.50
N ILE A 127 14.24 -19.93 -5.43
CA ILE A 127 14.48 -21.39 -5.32
C ILE A 127 13.82 -22.10 -6.50
N GLN A 128 12.59 -21.73 -6.86
CA GLN A 128 11.90 -22.32 -8.01
C GLN A 128 12.61 -22.04 -9.35
N ARG A 129 13.21 -20.86 -9.51
CA ARG A 129 13.96 -20.51 -10.73
C ARG A 129 15.28 -21.26 -10.84
N GLU A 130 15.95 -21.48 -9.71
CA GLU A 130 17.28 -22.11 -9.64
C GLU A 130 17.20 -23.64 -9.42
N ALA A 131 16.02 -24.18 -9.12
CA ALA A 131 15.79 -25.60 -9.02
C ALA A 131 16.05 -26.29 -10.37
N PRO A 132 16.70 -27.46 -10.38
CA PRO A 132 16.86 -28.25 -11.59
C PRO A 132 15.49 -28.54 -12.20
N LYS A 133 15.35 -28.34 -13.50
CA LYS A 133 14.09 -28.66 -14.16
C LYS A 133 13.99 -30.17 -14.32
N PRO A 134 12.76 -30.72 -14.37
CA PRO A 134 12.59 -32.13 -14.72
C PRO A 134 13.24 -32.39 -16.08
N GLY A 135 14.34 -33.16 -16.10
CA GLY A 135 15.08 -33.50 -17.31
C GLY A 135 16.44 -32.83 -17.51
N ASP A 136 16.97 -32.07 -16.53
CA ASP A 136 18.35 -31.51 -16.57
C ASP A 136 19.46 -32.54 -16.17
N ASP A 137 19.23 -33.85 -16.37
CA ASP A 137 20.24 -34.91 -16.14
C ASP A 137 21.29 -35.00 -17.26
#